data_AF-A0A1D1YHN4-F1
#
_entry.id   AF-A0A1D1YHN4-F1
#
_cell.length_a   1.000
_cell.length_b   1.000
_cell.length_c   1.000
_cell.angle_alpha   90.00
_cell.angle_beta   90.00
_cell.angle_gamma   90.00
#
_symmetry.space_group_name_H-M   'P 1'
#
loop_
_entity.id
_entity.type
_entity.pdbx_description
1 polymer ?
#
loop_
_entity_poly.entity_id
_entity_poly.type
_entity_poly.pdbx_seq_one_letter_code
_entity_poly.pdbx_strand_id
1 'polypeptide(L)'
;MKFLSILSIFLVLIIAIAHAAPTKRGIGSKVGELGVRFKDLYAKQTSEVQETYKDFEKQNEAFDKKIPDAAKEDGTDQEVVDWLLKWNKKYNNQVKDLKAITKNLKKSINKLNEKLHK
;
A
#
# COMPACT_ATOMS: atom_id res chain seq x y z
N MET A 1 -6.10 6.84 -11.77
CA MET A 1 -7.56 6.80 -11.53
C MET A 1 -8.09 5.42 -11.13
N LYS A 2 -7.55 4.29 -11.64
CA LYS A 2 -8.04 2.94 -11.29
C LYS A 2 -7.86 2.53 -9.82
N PHE A 3 -6.80 3.01 -9.16
CA PHE A 3 -6.48 2.64 -7.77
C PHE A 3 -7.44 3.24 -6.73
N LEU A 4 -7.89 4.48 -6.97
CA LEU A 4 -8.88 5.16 -6.11
C LEU A 4 -10.25 4.48 -6.20
N SER A 5 -10.69 4.09 -7.40
CA SER A 5 -11.95 3.36 -7.58
C SER A 5 -11.95 2.00 -6.87
N ILE A 6 -10.83 1.28 -6.89
CA ILE A 6 -10.70 0.01 -6.17
C ILE A 6 -10.83 0.28 -4.66
N LEU A 7 -10.08 1.24 -4.12
CA LEU A 7 -10.13 1.59 -2.68
C LEU A 7 -11.53 2.04 -2.22
N SER A 8 -12.27 2.77 -3.07
CA SER A 8 -13.64 3.18 -2.79
C SER A 8 -14.60 2.00 -2.69
N ILE A 9 -14.46 0.98 -3.54
CA ILE A 9 -15.28 -0.24 -3.50
C ILE A 9 -15.04 -1.00 -2.19
N PHE A 10 -13.78 -1.07 -1.74
CA PHE A 10 -13.42 -1.70 -0.47
C PHE A 10 -14.06 -1.01 0.75
N LEU A 11 -14.20 0.32 0.72
CA LEU A 11 -14.72 1.11 1.83
C LEU A 11 -16.25 0.96 1.99
N VAL A 12 -16.98 0.85 0.88
CA VAL A 12 -18.45 0.68 0.88
C VAL A 12 -18.86 -0.69 1.41
N LEU A 13 -18.09 -1.74 1.12
CA LEU A 13 -18.35 -3.10 1.59
C LEU A 13 -18.23 -3.26 3.12
N ILE A 14 -17.35 -2.47 3.77
CA ILE A 14 -17.16 -2.51 5.23
C ILE A 14 -18.33 -1.86 5.97
N ILE A 15 -18.92 -0.80 5.42
CA ILE A 15 -20.01 -0.03 6.05
C ILE A 15 -21.34 -0.79 6.01
N ALA A 16 -21.60 -1.54 4.93
CA ALA A 16 -22.83 -2.32 4.77
C ALA A 16 -22.95 -3.48 5.78
N ILE A 17 -21.84 -4.09 6.17
CA ILE A 17 -21.81 -5.20 7.14
C ILE A 17 -22.07 -4.68 8.57
N ALA A 18 -21.74 -3.43 8.86
CA ALA A 18 -21.89 -2.85 10.20
C ALA A 18 -23.33 -2.44 10.55
N HIS A 19 -24.18 -2.15 9.56
CA HIS A 19 -25.53 -1.59 9.79
C HIS A 19 -26.66 -2.63 9.80
N ALA A 20 -26.40 -3.90 9.47
CA ALA A 20 -27.44 -4.92 9.26
C ALA A 20 -27.62 -5.96 10.39
N ALA A 21 -26.88 -5.88 11.51
CA ALA A 21 -26.92 -6.94 12.54
C ALA A 21 -27.39 -6.43 13.92
N PRO A 22 -28.55 -6.90 14.43
CA PRO A 22 -28.96 -6.69 15.81
C PRO A 22 -28.16 -7.59 16.79
N THR A 23 -27.98 -7.09 18.01
CA THR A 23 -27.52 -7.71 19.28
C THR A 23 -26.67 -8.99 19.26
N LYS A 24 -25.45 -8.89 19.84
CA LYS A 24 -24.48 -9.95 20.23
C LYS A 24 -24.91 -11.40 19.93
N ARG A 25 -24.78 -11.82 18.66
CA ARG A 25 -24.55 -13.22 18.29
C ARG A 25 -23.11 -13.31 17.80
N GLY A 26 -22.43 -14.41 18.11
CA GLY A 26 -21.10 -14.72 17.56
C GLY A 26 -21.13 -14.69 16.03
N ILE A 27 -19.96 -14.66 15.40
CA ILE A 27 -19.87 -14.68 13.94
C ILE A 27 -20.45 -16.02 13.44
N GLY A 28 -21.53 -15.95 12.65
CA GLY A 28 -22.13 -17.14 12.06
C GLY A 28 -21.14 -17.85 11.13
N SER A 29 -21.17 -19.19 11.08
CA SER A 29 -20.16 -20.01 10.38
C SER A 29 -19.86 -19.56 8.96
N LYS A 30 -20.89 -19.30 8.14
CA LYS A 30 -20.74 -18.80 6.75
C LYS A 30 -20.09 -17.42 6.67
N VAL A 31 -20.39 -16.52 7.62
CA VAL A 31 -19.77 -15.18 7.68
C VAL A 31 -18.32 -15.29 8.12
N GLY A 32 -18.01 -16.22 9.04
CA GLY A 32 -16.65 -16.52 9.48
C GLY A 32 -15.79 -17.04 8.32
N GLU A 33 -16.28 -18.04 7.58
CA GLU A 33 -15.59 -18.61 6.43
C GLU A 33 -15.30 -17.57 5.33
N LEU A 34 -16.32 -16.79 4.94
CA LEU A 34 -16.14 -15.68 3.99
C LEU A 34 -15.15 -14.64 4.52
N GLY A 35 -15.25 -14.29 5.80
CA GLY A 35 -14.34 -13.36 6.46
C GLY A 35 -12.89 -13.81 6.41
N VAL A 36 -12.62 -15.10 6.68
CA VAL A 36 -11.28 -15.69 6.58
C VAL A 36 -10.77 -15.65 5.14
N ARG A 37 -11.61 -16.05 4.16
CA ARG A 37 -11.23 -16.01 2.74
C ARG A 37 -10.84 -14.60 2.29
N PHE A 38 -11.65 -13.59 2.61
CA PHE A 38 -11.33 -12.20 2.26
C PHE A 38 -10.13 -11.67 3.02
N LYS A 39 -9.96 -12.01 4.30
CA LYS A 39 -8.76 -11.68 5.07
C LYS A 39 -7.50 -12.20 4.38
N ASP A 40 -7.50 -13.45 3.92
CA ASP A 40 -6.36 -14.06 3.22
C ASP A 40 -6.06 -13.38 1.89
N LEU A 41 -7.11 -13.05 1.12
CA LEU A 41 -6.97 -12.26 -0.11
C LEU A 41 -6.33 -10.89 0.17
N TYR A 42 -6.80 -10.19 1.21
CA TYR A 42 -6.27 -8.87 1.57
C TYR A 42 -4.83 -8.97 2.09
N ALA A 43 -4.51 -10.03 2.84
CA ALA A 43 -3.16 -10.30 3.31
C ALA A 43 -2.19 -10.52 2.15
N LYS A 44 -2.59 -11.33 1.16
CA LYS A 44 -1.80 -11.57 -0.05
C LYS A 44 -1.53 -10.28 -0.81
N GLN A 45 -2.57 -9.51 -1.13
CA GLN A 45 -2.43 -8.24 -1.85
C GLN A 45 -1.56 -7.23 -1.07
N THR A 46 -1.72 -7.16 0.25
CA THR A 46 -0.88 -6.28 1.10
C THR A 46 0.59 -6.72 1.07
N SER A 47 0.86 -8.03 1.02
CA SER A 47 2.23 -8.57 0.94
C SER A 47 2.90 -8.26 -0.40
N GLU A 48 2.18 -8.38 -1.52
CA GLU A 48 2.70 -8.05 -2.85
C GLU A 48 3.12 -6.57 -2.95
N VAL A 49 2.30 -5.67 -2.39
CA VAL A 49 2.67 -4.24 -2.27
C VAL A 49 3.87 -4.05 -1.34
N GLN A 50 4.00 -4.87 -0.29
CA GLN A 50 5.17 -4.83 0.58
C GLN A 50 6.45 -5.27 -0.14
N GLU A 51 6.42 -6.30 -0.97
CA GLU A 51 7.63 -6.71 -1.68
C GLU A 51 8.10 -5.62 -2.65
N THR A 52 7.15 -4.96 -3.31
CA THR A 52 7.42 -3.87 -4.26
C THR A 52 8.11 -2.66 -3.60
N TYR A 53 7.90 -2.36 -2.30
CA TYR A 53 8.55 -1.19 -1.66
C TYR A 53 10.08 -1.31 -1.63
N LYS A 54 10.60 -2.54 -1.45
CA LYS A 54 12.04 -2.77 -1.34
C LYS A 54 12.73 -2.41 -2.65
N ASP A 55 12.05 -2.69 -3.76
CA ASP A 55 12.57 -2.41 -5.08
C ASP A 55 12.50 -0.91 -5.39
N PHE A 56 11.43 -0.21 -4.99
CA PHE A 56 11.38 1.26 -5.10
C PHE A 56 12.50 1.93 -4.29
N GLU A 57 12.75 1.53 -3.04
CA GLU A 57 13.83 2.11 -2.22
C GLU A 57 15.20 1.93 -2.87
N LYS A 58 15.50 0.73 -3.38
CA LYS A 58 16.74 0.44 -4.11
C LYS A 58 16.87 1.24 -5.40
N GLN A 59 15.79 1.34 -6.19
CA GLN A 59 15.80 2.08 -7.45
C GLN A 59 15.97 3.58 -7.23
N ASN A 60 15.30 4.15 -6.22
CA ASN A 60 15.45 5.57 -5.86
C ASN A 60 16.87 5.89 -5.43
N GLU A 61 17.49 5.03 -4.61
CA GLU A 61 18.89 5.21 -4.19
C GLU A 61 19.86 5.06 -5.38
N ALA A 62 19.61 4.10 -6.27
CA ALA A 62 20.42 3.93 -7.48
C ALA A 62 20.28 5.12 -8.43
N PHE A 63 19.08 5.69 -8.57
CA PHE A 63 18.83 6.89 -9.37
C PHE A 63 19.63 8.09 -8.84
N ASP A 64 19.51 8.39 -7.54
CA ASP A 64 20.20 9.52 -6.91
C ASP A 64 21.73 9.43 -7.05
N LYS A 65 22.28 8.20 -7.06
CA LYS A 65 23.71 7.96 -7.25
C LYS A 65 24.14 8.07 -8.72
N LYS A 66 23.37 7.53 -9.66
CA LYS A 66 23.79 7.37 -11.06
C LYS A 66 23.54 8.59 -11.93
N ILE A 67 22.48 9.36 -11.66
CA ILE A 67 22.13 10.52 -12.48
C ILE A 67 23.22 11.58 -12.53
N PRO A 68 23.89 11.96 -11.41
CA PRO A 68 24.97 12.93 -11.46
C PRO A 68 26.15 12.48 -12.32
N ASP A 69 26.46 11.18 -12.36
CA ASP A 69 27.58 10.67 -13.14
C ASP A 69 27.21 10.58 -14.63
N ALA A 70 26.02 10.09 -14.97
CA ALA A 70 25.51 10.10 -16.34
C ALA A 70 25.43 11.54 -16.90
N ALA A 71 25.00 12.50 -16.08
CA ALA A 71 24.93 13.90 -16.48
C ALA A 71 26.30 14.51 -16.80
N LYS A 72 27.36 14.11 -16.06
CA LYS A 72 28.73 14.53 -16.36
C LYS A 72 29.23 13.95 -17.68
N GLU A 73 28.92 12.68 -17.95
CA GLU A 73 29.28 12.01 -19.21
C GLU A 73 28.62 12.67 -20.42
N ASP A 74 27.35 13.08 -20.28
CA ASP A 74 26.57 13.70 -21.36
C ASP A 74 26.76 15.23 -21.46
N GLY A 75 27.50 15.85 -20.54
CA GLY A 75 27.63 17.31 -20.48
C GLY A 75 26.31 18.02 -20.17
N THR A 76 25.42 17.37 -19.42
CA THR A 76 24.08 17.88 -19.07
C THR A 76 24.18 19.01 -18.05
N ASP A 77 23.38 20.06 -18.24
CA ASP A 77 23.31 21.20 -17.32
C ASP A 77 22.93 20.79 -15.89
N GLN A 78 23.62 21.38 -14.91
CA GLN A 78 23.40 21.11 -13.49
C GLN A 78 21.95 21.41 -13.05
N GLU A 79 21.29 22.39 -13.69
CA GLU A 79 19.89 22.71 -13.39
C GLU A 79 18.94 21.52 -13.68
N VAL A 80 19.21 20.77 -14.75
CA VAL A 80 18.43 19.58 -15.12
C VAL A 80 18.66 18.47 -14.09
N VAL A 81 19.90 18.27 -13.67
CA VAL A 81 20.28 17.30 -12.63
C VAL A 81 19.57 17.62 -11.32
N ASP A 82 19.62 18.87 -10.88
CA ASP A 82 18.98 19.33 -9.64
C ASP A 82 17.46 19.15 -9.69
N TRP A 83 16.85 19.42 -10.87
CA TRP A 83 15.43 19.17 -11.09
C TRP A 83 15.09 17.68 -10.97
N LEU A 84 15.87 16.79 -11.58
CA LEU A 84 15.68 15.34 -11.52
C LEU A 84 15.81 14.80 -10.10
N LEU A 85 16.83 15.24 -9.35
CA LEU A 85 17.01 14.86 -7.95
C LEU A 85 15.86 15.36 -7.07
N LYS A 86 15.38 16.59 -7.31
CA LYS A 86 14.21 17.14 -6.61
C LYS A 86 12.94 16.37 -6.95
N TRP A 87 12.77 15.95 -8.20
CA TRP A 87 11.68 15.09 -8.64
C TRP A 87 11.74 13.73 -7.94
N ASN A 88 12.90 13.06 -7.93
CA ASN A 88 13.07 11.77 -7.27
C ASN A 88 12.83 11.85 -5.76
N LYS A 89 13.23 12.96 -5.11
CA LYS A 89 12.90 13.21 -3.70
C LYS A 89 11.39 13.27 -3.45
N LYS A 90 10.62 13.92 -4.34
CA LYS A 90 9.15 13.95 -4.25
C LYS A 90 8.56 12.55 -4.44
N TYR A 91 9.05 11.82 -5.44
CA TYR A 91 8.63 10.44 -5.70
C TYR A 91 8.91 9.53 -4.49
N ASN A 92 10.11 9.63 -3.89
CA ASN A 92 10.48 8.88 -2.70
C ASN A 92 9.57 9.17 -1.50
N ASN A 93 9.09 10.40 -1.34
CA ASN A 93 8.10 10.72 -0.31
C ASN A 93 6.76 10.01 -0.57
N GLN A 94 6.30 9.94 -1.82
CA GLN A 94 5.09 9.18 -2.18
C GLN A 94 5.25 7.67 -1.90
N VAL A 95 6.44 7.12 -2.14
CA VAL A 95 6.77 5.72 -1.78
C VAL A 95 6.71 5.52 -0.26
N LYS A 96 7.18 6.47 0.55
CA LYS A 96 7.07 6.42 2.01
C LYS A 96 5.62 6.46 2.48
N ASP A 97 4.78 7.29 1.85
CA ASP A 97 3.35 7.34 2.15
C ASP A 97 2.67 6.01 1.82
N LEU A 98 2.98 5.41 0.67
CA LEU A 98 2.49 4.09 0.30
C LEU A 98 2.90 3.02 1.33
N LYS A 99 4.15 3.07 1.82
CA LYS A 99 4.65 2.18 2.89
C LYS A 99 3.85 2.37 4.19
N ALA A 100 3.54 3.60 4.57
CA ALA A 100 2.75 3.90 5.76
C ALA A 100 1.31 3.39 5.63
N ILE A 101 0.67 3.61 4.48
CA ILE A 101 -0.67 3.08 4.16
C ILE A 101 -0.66 1.55 4.24
N THR A 102 0.32 0.90 3.62
CA THR A 102 0.45 -0.57 3.61
C THR A 102 0.62 -1.14 5.03
N LYS A 103 1.36 -0.45 5.90
CA LYS A 103 1.47 -0.79 7.33
C LYS A 103 0.10 -0.70 8.03
N ASN A 104 -0.70 0.31 7.72
CA ASN A 104 -2.04 0.47 8.29
C ASN A 104 -3.01 -0.60 7.77
N LEU A 105 -2.95 -0.97 6.49
CA LEU A 105 -3.72 -2.09 5.93
C LEU A 105 -3.41 -3.40 6.69
N LYS A 106 -2.13 -3.70 6.91
CA LYS A 106 -1.71 -4.88 7.69
C LYS A 106 -2.29 -4.86 9.12
N LYS A 107 -2.29 -3.70 9.79
CA LYS A 107 -2.91 -3.56 11.12
C LYS A 107 -4.43 -3.83 11.08
N SER A 108 -5.13 -3.34 10.07
CA SER A 108 -6.57 -3.59 9.90
C SER A 108 -6.86 -5.07 9.64
N ILE A 109 -6.03 -5.74 8.85
CA ILE A 109 -6.13 -7.20 8.62
C ILE A 109 -5.92 -7.98 9.92
N ASN A 110 -4.95 -7.59 10.75
CA ASN A 110 -4.75 -8.23 12.06
C ASN A 110 -5.97 -8.06 12.98
N LYS A 111 -6.57 -6.87 13.03
CA LYS A 111 -7.82 -6.64 13.79
C LYS A 111 -8.98 -7.50 13.27
N LEU A 112 -9.11 -7.65 11.95
CA LEU A 112 -10.10 -8.55 11.36
C LEU A 112 -9.82 -10.01 11.78
N ASN A 113 -8.55 -10.44 11.75
CA ASN A 113 -8.16 -11.77 12.19
C ASN A 113 -8.54 -12.04 13.66
N GLU A 114 -8.23 -11.10 14.55
CA GLU A 114 -8.62 -11.19 15.97
C GLU A 114 -10.14 -11.28 16.15
N LYS A 115 -10.92 -10.59 15.31
CA LYS A 115 -12.38 -10.63 15.38
C LYS A 115 -12.96 -11.95 14.87
N LEU A 116 -12.36 -12.55 13.84
CA LEU A 116 -12.80 -13.82 13.26
C LEU A 116 -12.49 -15.05 14.13
N HIS A 117 -11.51 -14.94 15.02
CA HIS A 117 -11.08 -16.02 15.92
C HIS A 117 -11.46 -15.77 17.40
N LYS A 118 -12.36 -14.82 17.66
CA LYS A 118 -13.00 -14.57 18.97
C LYS A 118 -14.37 -15.22 19.02
#